data_AF-A0A150TT42-F1
#
_entry.id   AF-A0A150TT42-F1
#
_cell.length_a   1.000
_cell.length_b   1.000
_cell.length_c   1.000
_cell.angle_alpha   90.00
_cell.angle_beta   90.00
_cell.angle_gamma   90.00
#
_symmetry.space_group_name_H-M   'P 1'
#
loop_
_entity.id
_entity.type
_entity.pdbx_description
1 polymer ?
#
loop_
_entity_poly.entity_id
_entity_poly.type
_entity_poly.pdbx_seq_one_letter_code
_entity_poly.pdbx_strand_id
1 'polypeptide(L)'
;MAVLHPAVTLFRPLPGEVHPTPAPPAPSPGLLRSGLLPVDIAISPDGSRGAIAMAGSHEVIEMPLEQLGRTEASDCDPPSDIDQLDVWVHDYPIAVGYDAASNLLVQLQEPPSLLRFEAVSGELLDTVLLPGERRYDWGHTVFHGRNNGVAEAVVCASCHPEGQDDGRSWSFNPTGLRRTQSLAGGVLDTAPLHWDGDLKTFRAFLREVFVKRMGESHPSPEGVAAFASWLDAIKPVPLSKPADQGAVRRGEALFNDATVGCASCHSGETLTNDQTVDVGTGKAFQVPSLRGLAARAPYMHDGCAATLRDRFGPCGGGDKHGVTSTLTPAQIDDLVAYLETL
;
A
#
# COMPACT_ATOMS: atom_id res chain seq x y z
N MET A 1 5.46 -14.34 20.27
CA MET A 1 6.38 -13.45 19.54
C MET A 1 5.76 -13.27 18.18
N ALA A 2 5.26 -12.06 17.88
CA ALA A 2 4.32 -11.80 16.79
C ALA A 2 4.98 -11.94 15.42
N VAL A 3 4.32 -12.65 14.50
CA VAL A 3 4.60 -12.52 13.07
C VAL A 3 3.55 -11.56 12.51
N LEU A 4 4.07 -10.57 11.81
CA LEU A 4 3.40 -9.37 11.34
C LEU A 4 3.78 -9.36 9.85
N HIS A 5 2.83 -9.28 8.93
CA HIS A 5 3.09 -8.75 7.59
C HIS A 5 2.51 -7.32 7.49
N PRO A 6 3.08 -6.33 8.18
CA PRO A 6 3.11 -4.97 7.67
C PRO A 6 4.18 -4.94 6.59
N ALA A 7 4.16 -3.91 5.75
CA ALA A 7 5.41 -3.45 5.16
C ALA A 7 6.47 -3.39 6.28
N VAL A 8 7.54 -4.19 6.17
CA VAL A 8 8.70 -4.01 7.04
C VAL A 8 9.33 -2.69 6.59
N THR A 9 8.87 -1.58 7.17
CA THR A 9 9.69 -0.38 7.22
C THR A 9 10.83 -0.70 8.16
N LEU A 10 11.98 -1.10 7.60
CA LEU A 10 13.24 -1.03 8.30
C LEU A 10 13.46 0.46 8.63
N PHE A 11 13.33 0.84 9.90
CA PHE A 11 13.68 2.17 10.35
C PHE A 11 15.12 2.46 9.92
N ARG A 12 15.33 3.63 9.30
CA ARG A 12 16.67 4.07 8.92
C ARG A 12 17.55 4.20 10.17
N PRO A 13 18.86 3.97 10.03
CA PRO A 13 19.82 4.30 11.07
C PRO A 13 19.73 5.78 11.45
N LEU A 14 20.01 6.11 12.70
CA LEU A 14 20.05 7.50 13.19
C LEU A 14 21.19 8.29 12.51
N PRO A 15 21.13 9.64 12.47
CA PRO A 15 22.21 10.47 11.93
C PRO A 15 23.54 10.14 12.63
N GLY A 16 24.49 9.56 11.89
CA GLY A 16 25.81 9.15 12.39
C GLY A 16 26.07 7.64 12.39
N GLU A 17 25.05 6.82 12.14
CA GLU A 17 25.24 5.39 11.91
C GLU A 17 25.65 5.12 10.46
N VAL A 18 26.67 4.28 10.27
CA VAL A 18 27.16 3.85 8.96
C VAL A 18 26.01 3.20 8.20
N HIS A 19 25.75 3.63 6.96
CA HIS A 19 24.76 2.99 6.09
C HIS A 19 25.01 1.47 6.10
N PRO A 20 24.02 0.64 6.49
CA PRO A 20 24.18 -0.78 6.30
C PRO A 20 24.43 -1.01 4.82
N THR A 21 25.43 -1.84 4.53
CA THR A 21 25.62 -2.48 3.22
C THR A 21 24.23 -2.89 2.71
N PRO A 22 23.90 -2.71 1.41
CA PRO A 22 22.63 -3.17 0.86
C PRO A 22 22.38 -4.57 1.40
N ALA A 23 21.24 -4.75 2.08
CA ALA A 23 20.89 -6.06 2.59
C ALA A 23 21.01 -7.04 1.40
N PRO A 24 21.65 -8.21 1.56
CA PRO A 24 21.59 -9.23 0.52
C PRO A 24 20.12 -9.40 0.11
N PRO A 25 19.83 -9.73 -1.16
CA PRO A 25 18.46 -9.93 -1.62
C PRO A 25 17.75 -10.79 -0.58
N ALA A 26 16.62 -10.29 -0.09
CA ALA A 26 15.82 -11.02 0.87
C ALA A 26 15.61 -12.43 0.31
N PRO A 27 15.74 -13.50 1.12
CA PRO A 27 15.38 -14.83 0.67
C PRO A 27 13.99 -14.78 0.03
N SER A 28 13.79 -15.57 -1.01
CA SER A 28 12.52 -15.68 -1.73
C SER A 28 11.34 -15.74 -0.74
N PRO A 29 10.23 -15.02 -0.99
CA PRO A 29 9.08 -15.06 -0.10
C PRO A 29 8.62 -16.51 0.10
N GLY A 30 8.31 -16.85 1.34
CA GLY A 30 8.10 -18.21 1.81
C GLY A 30 6.98 -18.96 1.09
N LEU A 31 7.20 -20.27 1.01
CA LEU A 31 6.36 -21.48 0.87
C LEU A 31 4.82 -21.45 0.69
N LEU A 32 4.12 -20.34 0.80
CA LEU A 32 2.65 -20.35 0.67
C LEU A 32 2.24 -20.63 -0.78
N ARG A 33 1.44 -21.68 -0.98
CA ARG A 33 1.01 -22.12 -2.33
C ARG A 33 0.00 -21.17 -2.99
N SER A 34 -0.73 -20.42 -2.18
CA SER A 34 -1.93 -19.67 -2.56
C SER A 34 -2.17 -18.52 -1.55
N GLY A 35 -3.24 -17.78 -1.77
CA GLY A 35 -3.70 -16.73 -0.86
C GLY A 35 -3.39 -15.31 -1.35
N LEU A 36 -4.35 -14.41 -1.19
CA LEU A 36 -4.15 -12.98 -1.41
C LEU A 36 -4.45 -12.18 -0.14
N LEU A 37 -3.69 -11.11 0.04
CA LEU A 37 -3.88 -10.12 1.10
C LEU A 37 -3.94 -10.77 2.50
N PRO A 38 -2.79 -11.26 3.02
CA PRO A 38 -2.73 -11.76 4.39
C PRO A 38 -3.00 -10.61 5.37
N VAL A 39 -3.97 -10.77 6.26
CA VAL A 39 -4.37 -9.72 7.23
C VAL A 39 -4.14 -10.09 8.69
N ASP A 40 -4.04 -11.38 9.00
CA ASP A 40 -3.84 -11.86 10.37
C ASP A 40 -3.13 -13.22 10.39
N ILE A 41 -2.46 -13.54 11.50
CA ILE A 41 -1.81 -14.83 11.74
C ILE A 41 -1.97 -15.26 13.20
N ALA A 42 -2.26 -16.54 13.41
CA ALA A 42 -2.35 -17.15 14.73
C ALA A 42 -1.46 -18.39 14.83
N ILE A 43 -1.04 -18.72 16.05
CA ILE A 43 -0.28 -19.94 16.38
C ILE A 43 -1.13 -20.77 17.34
N SER A 44 -1.21 -22.08 17.12
CA SER A 44 -1.96 -22.99 17.98
C SER A 44 -1.39 -23.02 19.41
N PRO A 45 -2.20 -23.30 20.44
CA PRO A 45 -1.73 -23.34 21.84
C PRO A 45 -0.60 -24.36 22.09
N ASP A 46 -0.60 -25.46 21.35
CA ASP A 46 0.46 -26.48 21.39
C ASP A 46 1.73 -26.08 20.60
N GLY A 47 1.70 -24.95 19.88
CA GLY A 47 2.82 -24.45 19.09
C GLY A 47 3.14 -25.26 17.84
N SER A 48 2.27 -26.19 17.46
CA SER A 48 2.51 -27.10 16.32
C SER A 48 2.06 -26.54 14.97
N ARG A 49 1.08 -25.63 14.94
CA ARG A 49 0.51 -25.08 13.70
C ARG A 49 0.41 -23.56 13.72
N GLY A 50 0.40 -22.98 12.54
CA GLY A 50 0.02 -21.59 12.33
C GLY A 50 -1.04 -21.46 11.25
N ALA A 51 -1.92 -20.48 11.41
CA ALA A 51 -2.98 -20.14 10.47
C ALA A 51 -2.82 -18.69 10.00
N ILE A 52 -3.00 -18.44 8.70
CA ILE A 52 -2.93 -17.12 8.08
C ILE A 52 -4.27 -16.79 7.43
N ALA A 53 -4.88 -15.67 7.80
CA ALA A 53 -6.09 -15.15 7.17
C ALA A 53 -5.76 -14.47 5.84
N MET A 54 -6.15 -15.08 4.72
CA MET A 54 -6.00 -14.55 3.37
C MET A 54 -7.30 -13.87 2.94
N ALA A 55 -7.47 -12.61 3.35
CA ALA A 55 -8.71 -11.87 3.16
C ALA A 55 -9.10 -11.78 1.68
N GLY A 56 -8.14 -11.49 0.80
CA GLY A 56 -8.42 -11.21 -0.61
C GLY A 56 -8.79 -12.43 -1.44
N SER A 57 -8.55 -13.65 -0.93
CA SER A 57 -8.94 -14.91 -1.56
C SER A 57 -10.04 -15.67 -0.82
N HIS A 58 -10.59 -15.10 0.26
CA HIS A 58 -11.59 -15.75 1.12
C HIS A 58 -11.14 -17.12 1.64
N GLU A 59 -9.89 -17.18 2.10
CA GLU A 59 -9.20 -18.43 2.46
C GLU A 59 -8.44 -18.25 3.78
N VAL A 60 -8.32 -19.31 4.56
CA VAL A 60 -7.38 -19.41 5.68
C VAL A 60 -6.43 -20.55 5.39
N ILE A 61 -5.13 -20.25 5.41
CA ILE A 61 -4.09 -21.24 5.21
C ILE A 61 -3.59 -21.72 6.57
N GLU A 62 -3.72 -23.01 6.86
CA GLU A 62 -3.22 -23.63 8.08
C GLU A 62 -2.14 -24.68 7.78
N MET A 63 -0.99 -24.59 8.45
CA MET A 63 0.14 -25.52 8.23
C MET A 63 0.99 -25.72 9.48
N PRO A 64 1.84 -26.77 9.55
CA PRO A 64 2.80 -26.92 10.64
C PRO A 64 3.71 -25.70 10.79
N LEU A 65 3.92 -25.26 12.03
CA LEU A 65 4.68 -24.03 12.32
C LEU A 65 6.14 -24.14 11.84
N GLU A 66 6.72 -25.34 11.87
CA GLU A 66 8.06 -25.59 11.33
C GLU A 66 8.18 -25.34 9.82
N GLN A 67 7.07 -25.39 9.07
CA GLN A 67 7.06 -25.13 7.63
C GLN A 67 6.86 -23.64 7.33
N LEU A 68 6.10 -22.91 8.16
CA LEU A 68 5.98 -21.45 8.06
C LEU A 68 7.32 -20.72 8.22
N GLY A 69 8.23 -21.27 9.04
CA GLY A 69 9.54 -20.68 9.33
C GLY A 69 10.63 -20.98 8.30
N ARG A 70 10.37 -21.79 7.27
CA ARG A 70 11.38 -22.17 6.26
C ARG A 70 11.53 -21.05 5.22
N THR A 71 12.75 -20.57 5.03
CA THR A 71 13.13 -19.52 4.04
C THR A 71 13.80 -20.08 2.79
N GLU A 72 13.95 -21.39 2.70
CA GLU A 72 14.64 -22.12 1.63
C GLU A 72 13.63 -22.49 0.51
N ALA A 73 13.00 -21.49 -0.11
CA ALA A 73 12.23 -21.72 -1.34
C ALA A 73 13.11 -21.36 -2.55
N SER A 74 13.55 -22.38 -3.30
CA SER A 74 14.13 -22.19 -4.62
C SER A 74 13.02 -22.01 -5.65
N ASP A 75 12.99 -20.84 -6.29
CA ASP A 75 12.07 -20.49 -7.38
C ASP A 75 10.58 -20.50 -7.02
N CYS A 76 9.76 -19.83 -7.84
CA CYS A 76 8.32 -19.59 -7.66
C CYS A 76 7.44 -20.86 -7.57
N ASP A 77 8.03 -22.04 -7.37
CA ASP A 77 7.34 -23.30 -7.16
C ASP A 77 7.44 -23.72 -5.69
N PRO A 78 6.30 -23.81 -4.98
CA PRO A 78 6.30 -24.34 -3.63
C PRO A 78 6.72 -25.83 -3.67
N PRO A 79 7.62 -26.28 -2.77
CA PRO A 79 7.93 -27.68 -2.54
C PRO A 79 6.70 -28.58 -2.51
N SER A 80 6.84 -29.77 -3.07
CA SER A 80 5.76 -30.75 -3.13
C SER A 80 5.39 -31.34 -1.76
N ASP A 81 6.25 -31.18 -0.74
CA ASP A 81 6.13 -31.73 0.62
C ASP A 81 5.46 -30.80 1.64
N ILE A 82 4.86 -29.68 1.20
CA ILE A 82 4.16 -28.76 2.11
C ILE A 82 2.85 -29.39 2.59
N ASP A 83 2.71 -29.50 3.91
CA ASP A 83 1.49 -29.94 4.59
C ASP A 83 0.59 -28.72 4.85
N GLN A 84 -0.05 -28.23 3.77
CA GLN A 84 -0.93 -27.07 3.78
C GLN A 84 -2.40 -27.50 3.75
N LEU A 85 -3.20 -26.98 4.70
CA LEU A 85 -4.65 -27.07 4.70
C LEU A 85 -5.24 -25.72 4.26
N ASP A 86 -6.02 -25.73 3.19
CA ASP A 86 -6.72 -24.55 2.67
C ASP A 86 -8.18 -24.57 3.13
N VAL A 87 -8.50 -23.70 4.08
CA VAL A 87 -9.85 -23.54 4.62
C VAL A 87 -10.57 -22.42 3.88
N TRP A 88 -11.45 -22.80 2.97
CA TRP A 88 -12.27 -21.87 2.20
C TRP A 88 -13.44 -21.37 3.03
N VAL A 89 -13.63 -20.05 3.06
CA VAL A 89 -14.73 -19.39 3.75
C VAL A 89 -15.63 -18.64 2.78
N HIS A 90 -16.87 -18.38 3.20
CA HIS A 90 -17.88 -17.80 2.31
C HIS A 90 -17.80 -16.26 2.19
N ASP A 91 -16.94 -15.61 2.96
CA ASP A 91 -16.73 -14.16 2.99
C ASP A 91 -15.29 -13.84 3.47
N TYR A 92 -14.92 -12.57 3.65
CA TYR A 92 -13.57 -12.13 4.02
C TYR A 92 -13.19 -12.58 5.44
N PRO A 93 -12.16 -13.44 5.62
CA PRO A 93 -11.58 -13.69 6.92
C PRO A 93 -10.76 -12.47 7.35
N ILE A 94 -11.15 -11.88 8.48
CA ILE A 94 -10.52 -10.66 9.03
C ILE A 94 -9.69 -10.91 10.29
N ALA A 95 -9.87 -12.07 10.91
CA ALA A 95 -9.04 -12.52 12.02
C ALA A 95 -9.04 -14.05 12.10
N VAL A 96 -7.95 -14.60 12.62
CA VAL A 96 -7.80 -16.02 12.91
C VAL A 96 -7.32 -16.22 14.34
N GLY A 97 -7.67 -17.35 14.92
CA GLY A 97 -7.28 -17.71 16.28
C GLY A 97 -7.42 -19.20 16.50
N TYR A 98 -7.11 -19.64 17.71
CA TYR A 98 -7.29 -21.02 18.12
C TYR A 98 -8.00 -21.08 19.46
N ASP A 99 -8.87 -22.08 19.65
CA ASP A 99 -9.42 -22.39 20.96
C ASP A 99 -8.46 -23.26 21.80
N ALA A 100 -8.85 -23.57 23.03
CA ALA A 100 -8.03 -24.35 23.97
C ALA A 100 -7.77 -25.80 23.52
N ALA A 101 -8.53 -26.31 22.55
CA ALA A 101 -8.37 -27.64 21.96
C ALA A 101 -7.63 -27.59 20.61
N SER A 102 -6.99 -26.46 20.28
CA SER A 102 -6.33 -26.20 19.00
C SER A 102 -7.27 -26.23 17.78
N ASN A 103 -8.60 -26.07 17.97
CA ASN A 103 -9.50 -25.86 16.84
C ASN A 103 -9.30 -24.45 16.26
N LEU A 104 -9.32 -24.33 14.94
CA LEU A 104 -9.17 -23.08 14.24
C LEU A 104 -10.43 -22.23 14.39
N LEU A 105 -10.27 -20.96 14.76
CA LEU A 105 -11.31 -19.95 14.81
C LEU A 105 -11.06 -18.94 13.69
N VAL A 106 -12.10 -18.62 12.91
CA VAL A 106 -12.03 -17.65 11.81
C VAL A 106 -13.14 -16.63 11.98
N GLN A 107 -12.78 -15.35 12.09
CA GLN A 107 -13.75 -14.26 12.12
C GLN A 107 -14.00 -13.75 10.70
N LEU A 108 -15.26 -13.72 10.28
CA LEU A 108 -15.67 -13.14 8.99
C LEU A 108 -16.20 -11.72 9.15
N GLN A 109 -16.04 -10.94 8.08
CA GLN A 109 -16.57 -9.58 7.99
C GLN A 109 -18.09 -9.57 7.79
N GLU A 110 -18.63 -10.40 6.90
CA GLU A 110 -20.02 -10.28 6.44
C GLU A 110 -20.70 -11.66 6.20
N PRO A 111 -21.84 -11.99 6.85
CA PRO A 111 -22.26 -11.37 8.09
C PRO A 111 -21.17 -11.55 9.17
N PRO A 112 -21.04 -10.60 10.12
CA PRO A 112 -20.12 -10.75 11.23
C PRO A 112 -20.33 -12.09 11.93
N SER A 113 -19.34 -12.96 11.87
CA SER A 113 -19.45 -14.33 12.39
C SER A 113 -18.10 -14.88 12.82
N LEU A 114 -18.13 -15.88 13.69
CA LEU A 114 -16.98 -16.67 14.09
C LEU A 114 -17.24 -18.12 13.67
N LEU A 115 -16.45 -18.62 12.73
CA LEU A 115 -16.44 -20.01 12.32
C LEU A 115 -15.45 -20.79 13.19
N ARG A 116 -15.82 -22.00 13.59
CA ARG A 116 -14.90 -22.93 14.27
C ARG A 116 -14.70 -24.17 13.43
N PHE A 117 -13.45 -24.45 13.06
CA PHE A 117 -13.06 -25.63 12.29
C PHE A 117 -12.26 -26.59 13.16
N GLU A 118 -12.48 -27.89 12.97
CA GLU A 118 -11.70 -28.93 13.65
C GLU A 118 -10.23 -28.87 13.21
N ALA A 119 -9.32 -29.02 14.19
CA ALA A 119 -7.89 -29.07 13.94
C ALA A 119 -7.55 -30.16 12.89
N VAL A 120 -6.64 -29.84 11.96
CA VAL A 120 -6.09 -30.76 10.93
C VAL A 120 -7.07 -31.14 9.82
N SER A 121 -8.33 -31.46 10.12
CA SER A 121 -9.31 -31.89 9.11
C SER A 121 -9.93 -30.73 8.33
N GLY A 122 -10.03 -29.55 8.95
CA GLY A 122 -10.72 -28.39 8.38
C GLY A 122 -12.24 -28.56 8.32
N GLU A 123 -12.82 -29.54 9.03
CA GLU A 123 -14.27 -29.71 9.11
C GLU A 123 -14.89 -28.55 9.90
N LEU A 124 -15.92 -27.90 9.34
CA LEU A 124 -16.66 -26.85 10.05
C LEU A 124 -17.48 -27.47 11.20
N LEU A 125 -17.11 -27.14 12.43
CA LEU A 125 -17.78 -27.61 13.65
C LEU A 125 -18.97 -26.74 14.05
N ASP A 126 -18.82 -25.42 13.97
CA ASP A 126 -19.85 -24.47 14.43
C ASP A 126 -19.70 -23.10 13.74
N THR A 127 -20.80 -22.33 13.73
CA THR A 127 -20.86 -20.94 13.26
C THR A 127 -21.60 -20.09 14.28
N VAL A 128 -20.89 -19.13 14.87
CA VAL A 128 -21.46 -18.17 15.82
C VAL A 128 -21.68 -16.85 15.11
N LEU A 129 -22.94 -16.42 14.96
CA LEU A 129 -23.25 -15.09 14.46
C LEU A 129 -22.91 -14.03 15.51
N LEU A 130 -22.15 -13.02 15.13
CA LEU A 130 -21.83 -11.89 15.98
C LEU A 130 -22.91 -10.81 15.82
N PRO A 131 -23.40 -10.21 16.93
CA PRO A 131 -24.35 -9.11 16.83
C PRO A 131 -23.66 -7.88 16.24
N GLY A 132 -24.33 -7.17 15.34
CA GLY A 132 -23.80 -5.95 14.74
C GLY A 132 -24.54 -5.52 13.49
N GLU A 133 -24.27 -4.30 13.05
CA GLU A 133 -24.70 -3.83 11.74
C GLU A 133 -23.83 -4.46 10.65
N ARG A 134 -24.49 -4.88 9.57
CA ARG A 134 -23.83 -5.30 8.33
C ARG A 134 -23.15 -4.08 7.72
N ARG A 135 -21.91 -4.23 7.25
CA ARG A 135 -21.10 -3.13 6.70
C ARG A 135 -20.57 -3.42 5.30
N TYR A 136 -21.25 -4.29 4.57
CA TYR A 136 -20.97 -4.55 3.17
C TYR A 136 -20.82 -3.25 2.37
N ASP A 137 -19.69 -3.11 1.69
CA ASP A 137 -19.40 -2.04 0.75
C ASP A 137 -18.77 -2.66 -0.50
N TRP A 138 -19.38 -2.42 -1.66
CA TRP A 138 -18.93 -3.02 -2.92
C TRP A 138 -17.55 -2.50 -3.34
N GLY A 139 -17.25 -1.22 -3.10
CA GLY A 139 -15.94 -0.64 -3.39
C GLY A 139 -14.85 -1.29 -2.54
N HIS A 140 -15.14 -1.51 -1.25
CA HIS A 140 -14.25 -2.26 -0.36
C HIS A 140 -14.01 -3.69 -0.86
N THR A 141 -15.07 -4.42 -1.21
CA THR A 141 -14.98 -5.79 -1.74
C THR A 141 -14.06 -5.87 -2.95
N VAL A 142 -14.27 -4.98 -3.92
CA VAL A 142 -13.46 -4.92 -5.15
C VAL A 142 -12.02 -4.53 -4.87
N PHE A 143 -11.77 -3.64 -3.92
CA PHE A 143 -10.43 -3.18 -3.63
C PHE A 143 -9.56 -4.25 -2.94
N HIS A 144 -10.16 -5.07 -2.09
CA HIS A 144 -9.46 -6.03 -1.23
C HIS A 144 -9.54 -7.47 -1.72
N GLY A 145 -10.53 -7.83 -2.53
CA GLY A 145 -10.78 -9.22 -2.90
C GLY A 145 -10.82 -9.47 -4.40
N ARG A 146 -10.63 -10.74 -4.77
CA ARG A 146 -10.78 -11.19 -6.15
C ARG A 146 -12.24 -11.16 -6.57
N ASN A 147 -12.48 -10.72 -7.81
CA ASN A 147 -13.77 -10.89 -8.45
C ASN A 147 -13.74 -12.09 -9.42
N ASN A 148 -14.37 -13.19 -9.01
CA ASN A 148 -14.82 -14.35 -9.79
C ASN A 148 -14.06 -14.66 -11.12
N GLY A 149 -12.96 -15.42 -11.01
CA GLY A 149 -12.55 -16.34 -12.10
C GLY A 149 -11.19 -16.12 -12.75
N VAL A 150 -10.39 -15.15 -12.31
CA VAL A 150 -9.00 -14.96 -12.78
C VAL A 150 -7.99 -15.29 -11.68
N ALA A 151 -6.95 -16.04 -12.05
CA ALA A 151 -5.85 -16.43 -11.17
C ALA A 151 -4.90 -15.22 -10.98
N GLU A 152 -5.34 -14.24 -10.19
CA GLU A 152 -4.77 -12.90 -10.22
C GLU A 152 -3.51 -12.56 -9.43
N ALA A 153 -2.91 -13.32 -8.51
CA ALA A 153 -1.67 -12.93 -7.78
C ALA A 153 -1.62 -11.55 -7.03
N VAL A 154 -2.46 -10.55 -7.33
CA VAL A 154 -2.45 -9.19 -6.78
C VAL A 154 -3.87 -8.60 -6.79
N VAL A 155 -4.21 -7.81 -5.77
CA VAL A 155 -5.44 -6.98 -5.70
C VAL A 155 -5.04 -5.51 -5.54
N CYS A 156 -5.99 -4.56 -5.63
CA CYS A 156 -5.67 -3.14 -5.45
C CYS A 156 -4.93 -2.89 -4.12
N ALA A 157 -5.42 -3.48 -3.02
CA ALA A 157 -4.82 -3.38 -1.69
C ALA A 157 -3.39 -3.93 -1.58
N SER A 158 -2.94 -4.78 -2.52
CA SER A 158 -1.56 -5.30 -2.51
C SER A 158 -0.53 -4.20 -2.80
N CYS A 159 -0.87 -3.25 -3.67
CA CYS A 159 -0.02 -2.08 -3.94
C CYS A 159 -0.48 -0.86 -3.15
N HIS A 160 -1.79 -0.75 -2.88
CA HIS A 160 -2.40 0.38 -2.19
C HIS A 160 -3.02 -0.05 -0.85
N PRO A 161 -2.23 -0.52 0.13
CA PRO A 161 -2.78 -1.00 1.40
C PRO A 161 -3.58 0.10 2.10
N GLU A 162 -4.85 -0.18 2.42
CA GLU A 162 -5.81 0.79 2.97
C GLU A 162 -5.92 2.10 2.16
N GLY A 163 -5.70 2.04 0.84
CA GLY A 163 -5.69 3.19 -0.05
C GLY A 163 -4.42 4.04 -0.03
N GLN A 164 -3.39 3.64 0.73
CA GLN A 164 -2.10 4.31 0.70
C GLN A 164 -1.24 3.74 -0.43
N ASP A 165 0.06 3.57 -0.19
CA ASP A 165 0.98 2.95 -1.13
C ASP A 165 1.93 1.99 -0.40
N ASP A 166 2.45 1.01 -1.13
CA ASP A 166 3.34 -0.04 -0.65
C ASP A 166 4.82 0.38 -0.53
N GLY A 167 5.14 1.64 -0.83
CA GLY A 167 6.51 2.14 -0.87
C GLY A 167 7.39 1.53 -1.96
N ARG A 168 6.82 0.82 -2.95
CA ARG A 168 7.59 0.12 -3.99
C ARG A 168 7.57 0.84 -5.33
N SER A 169 8.60 0.55 -6.12
CA SER A 169 8.70 0.91 -7.53
C SER A 169 8.55 -0.33 -8.38
N TRP A 170 7.64 -0.26 -9.35
CA TRP A 170 7.27 -1.35 -10.23
C TRP A 170 7.76 -1.06 -11.65
N SER A 171 8.33 -2.06 -12.32
CA SER A 171 8.76 -1.93 -13.71
C SER A 171 7.62 -2.34 -14.64
N PHE A 172 7.04 -1.37 -15.33
CA PHE A 172 6.00 -1.62 -16.33
C PHE A 172 6.60 -1.54 -17.73
N ASN A 173 6.42 -2.58 -18.55
CA ASN A 173 6.76 -2.50 -19.96
C ASN A 173 5.58 -1.90 -20.75
N PRO A 174 5.72 -0.80 -21.52
CA PRO A 174 6.95 -0.04 -21.83
C PRO A 174 7.18 1.23 -20.98
N THR A 175 6.34 1.51 -19.99
CA THR A 175 6.32 2.78 -19.23
C THR A 175 7.56 3.04 -18.37
N GLY A 176 8.30 1.99 -17.98
CA GLY A 176 9.46 2.03 -17.08
C GLY A 176 9.09 1.92 -15.60
N LEU A 177 10.04 2.28 -14.73
CA LEU A 177 9.85 2.26 -13.28
C LEU A 177 8.81 3.29 -12.84
N ARG A 178 7.80 2.85 -12.08
CA ARG A 178 6.81 3.71 -11.45
C ARG A 178 6.60 3.33 -10.00
N ARG A 179 6.72 4.32 -9.13
CA ARG A 179 6.42 4.23 -7.72
C ARG A 179 4.91 4.24 -7.50
N THR A 180 4.41 3.40 -6.61
CA THR A 180 2.98 3.34 -6.31
C THR A 180 2.49 4.67 -5.74
N GLN A 181 1.38 5.21 -6.27
CA GLN A 181 0.81 6.46 -5.77
C GLN A 181 -0.19 6.19 -4.65
N SER A 182 -0.22 7.05 -3.62
CA SER A 182 -1.31 6.99 -2.64
C SER A 182 -2.65 7.35 -3.29
N LEU A 183 -3.71 6.66 -2.91
CA LEU A 183 -5.08 6.94 -3.30
C LEU A 183 -5.85 7.72 -2.22
N ALA A 184 -5.29 7.81 -1.02
CA ALA A 184 -5.88 8.49 0.13
C ALA A 184 -5.91 10.02 -0.07
N GLY A 185 -6.95 10.68 0.46
CA GLY A 185 -7.01 12.14 0.49
C GLY A 185 -7.58 12.80 -0.77
N GLY A 186 -8.50 12.11 -1.47
CA GLY A 186 -9.24 12.66 -2.60
C GLY A 186 -8.49 12.57 -3.92
N VAL A 187 -7.91 11.42 -4.25
CA VAL A 187 -7.14 11.21 -5.50
C VAL A 187 -7.96 11.50 -6.76
N LEU A 188 -9.29 11.38 -6.71
CA LEU A 188 -10.15 11.66 -7.87
C LEU A 188 -10.21 13.15 -8.22
N ASP A 189 -9.91 14.03 -7.26
CA ASP A 189 -9.84 15.49 -7.46
C ASP A 189 -8.52 15.93 -8.12
N THR A 190 -7.55 15.03 -8.30
CA THR A 190 -6.21 15.36 -8.83
C THR A 190 -6.04 14.91 -10.28
N ALA A 191 -7.14 14.77 -11.03
CA ALA A 191 -7.10 14.35 -12.42
C ALA A 191 -6.41 15.43 -13.30
N PRO A 192 -5.66 15.04 -14.35
CA PRO A 192 -5.47 13.67 -14.84
C PRO A 192 -4.61 12.78 -13.93
N LEU A 193 -4.98 11.50 -13.88
CA LEU A 193 -4.38 10.48 -13.02
C LEU A 193 -3.16 9.83 -13.72
N HIS A 194 -2.44 8.99 -12.96
CA HIS A 194 -1.11 8.44 -13.27
C HIS A 194 0.03 9.47 -13.28
N TRP A 195 1.25 8.97 -13.08
CA TRP A 195 2.47 9.75 -13.22
C TRP A 195 2.59 10.41 -14.59
N ASP A 196 2.12 9.77 -15.65
CA ASP A 196 2.21 10.31 -17.01
C ASP A 196 1.08 11.31 -17.33
N GLY A 197 0.08 11.48 -16.45
CA GLY A 197 -1.06 12.39 -16.66
C GLY A 197 -1.96 11.97 -17.84
N ASP A 198 -1.95 10.69 -18.21
CA ASP A 198 -2.62 10.17 -19.40
C ASP A 198 -4.08 9.78 -19.15
N LEU A 199 -4.50 9.68 -17.89
CA LEU A 199 -5.83 9.23 -17.50
C LEU A 199 -6.72 10.37 -17.00
N LYS A 200 -7.44 10.99 -17.93
CA LYS A 200 -8.27 12.18 -17.66
C LYS A 200 -9.53 11.94 -16.82
N THR A 201 -9.95 10.69 -16.65
CA THR A 201 -11.18 10.36 -15.92
C THR A 201 -10.99 9.07 -15.12
N PHE A 202 -11.71 8.96 -14.01
CA PHE A 202 -11.72 7.72 -13.21
C PHE A 202 -12.18 6.50 -14.03
N ARG A 203 -13.13 6.68 -14.95
CA ARG A 203 -13.56 5.61 -15.85
C ARG A 203 -12.44 5.14 -16.80
N ALA A 204 -11.62 6.07 -17.30
CA ALA A 204 -10.44 5.71 -18.10
C ALA A 204 -9.41 4.95 -17.25
N PHE A 205 -9.23 5.36 -15.99
CA PHE A 205 -8.37 4.67 -15.03
C PHE A 205 -8.81 3.23 -14.78
N LEU A 206 -10.09 2.99 -14.46
CA LEU A 206 -10.57 1.63 -14.24
C LEU A 206 -10.39 0.76 -15.48
N ARG A 207 -10.63 1.29 -16.69
CA ARG A 207 -10.37 0.52 -17.90
C ARG A 207 -8.89 0.14 -18.05
N GLU A 208 -7.98 1.04 -17.74
CA GLU A 208 -6.54 0.79 -17.91
C GLU A 208 -6.00 -0.14 -16.82
N VAL A 209 -6.26 0.16 -15.55
CA VAL A 209 -5.67 -0.57 -14.42
C VAL A 209 -6.47 -1.84 -14.12
N PHE A 210 -7.77 -1.69 -13.84
CA PHE A 210 -8.65 -2.79 -13.44
C PHE A 210 -8.75 -3.86 -14.53
N VAL A 211 -9.02 -3.45 -15.77
CA VAL A 211 -9.25 -4.41 -16.85
C VAL A 211 -7.98 -4.88 -17.54
N LYS A 212 -7.04 -3.98 -17.89
CA LYS A 212 -5.86 -4.41 -18.66
C LYS A 212 -4.69 -4.90 -17.81
N ARG A 213 -4.48 -4.31 -16.61
CA ARG A 213 -3.33 -4.67 -15.77
C ARG A 213 -3.66 -5.76 -14.76
N MET A 214 -4.84 -5.68 -14.15
CA MET A 214 -5.28 -6.69 -13.19
C MET A 214 -5.97 -7.86 -13.90
N GLY A 215 -6.75 -7.59 -14.96
CA GLY A 215 -7.41 -8.64 -15.75
C GLY A 215 -8.87 -8.84 -15.38
N GLU A 216 -9.45 -7.90 -14.63
CA GLU A 216 -10.82 -7.97 -14.16
C GLU A 216 -11.85 -7.63 -15.25
N SER A 217 -13.09 -8.09 -15.01
CA SER A 217 -14.22 -7.74 -15.87
C SER A 217 -14.61 -6.27 -15.74
N HIS A 218 -15.21 -5.71 -16.79
CA HIS A 218 -15.66 -4.32 -16.77
C HIS A 218 -16.77 -4.11 -15.72
N PRO A 219 -16.58 -3.24 -14.72
CA PRO A 219 -17.63 -2.95 -13.74
C PRO A 219 -18.81 -2.21 -14.39
N SER A 220 -20.01 -2.42 -13.84
CA SER A 220 -21.21 -1.67 -14.26
C SER A 220 -21.05 -0.18 -13.92
N PRO A 221 -21.83 0.72 -14.54
CA PRO A 221 -21.82 2.14 -14.19
C PRO A 221 -22.06 2.40 -12.70
N GLU A 222 -22.96 1.63 -12.08
CA GLU A 222 -23.26 1.69 -10.65
C GLU A 222 -22.07 1.22 -9.81
N GLY A 223 -21.39 0.14 -10.23
CA GLY A 223 -20.15 -0.31 -9.60
C GLY A 223 -19.05 0.75 -9.68
N VAL A 224 -18.84 1.36 -10.85
CA VAL A 224 -17.87 2.47 -11.00
C VAL A 224 -18.17 3.60 -10.02
N ALA A 225 -19.44 3.99 -9.87
CA ALA A 225 -19.84 5.05 -8.94
C ALA A 225 -19.65 4.64 -7.47
N ALA A 226 -19.99 3.40 -7.11
CA ALA A 226 -19.79 2.87 -5.76
C ALA A 226 -18.29 2.84 -5.39
N PHE A 227 -17.44 2.38 -6.31
CA PHE A 227 -16.01 2.34 -6.07
C PHE A 227 -15.36 3.72 -6.03
N ALA A 228 -15.81 4.65 -6.88
CA ALA A 228 -15.38 6.06 -6.79
C ALA A 228 -15.72 6.64 -5.41
N SER A 229 -16.97 6.46 -4.96
CA SER A 229 -17.43 6.95 -3.66
C SER A 229 -16.65 6.34 -2.50
N TRP A 230 -16.26 5.07 -2.61
CA TRP A 230 -15.44 4.40 -1.60
C TRP A 230 -14.01 4.97 -1.57
N LEU A 231 -13.38 5.17 -2.73
CA LEU A 231 -12.04 5.79 -2.82
C LEU A 231 -12.02 7.20 -2.25
N ASP A 232 -13.05 8.02 -2.52
CA ASP A 232 -13.15 9.38 -1.99
C ASP A 232 -13.34 9.41 -0.46
N ALA A 233 -13.85 8.32 0.13
CA ALA A 233 -14.00 8.19 1.57
C ALA A 233 -12.68 7.86 2.29
N ILE A 234 -11.63 7.48 1.55
CA ILE A 234 -10.32 7.15 2.12
C ILE A 234 -9.64 8.42 2.61
N LYS A 235 -9.52 8.52 3.93
CA LYS A 235 -8.92 9.67 4.60
C LYS A 235 -7.39 9.65 4.46
N PRO A 236 -6.76 10.83 4.38
CA PRO A 236 -5.30 10.91 4.45
C PRO A 236 -4.80 10.45 5.82
N VAL A 237 -3.55 10.01 5.86
CA VAL A 237 -2.89 9.61 7.11
C VAL A 237 -2.82 10.81 8.07
N PRO A 238 -3.27 10.67 9.33
CA PRO A 238 -3.10 11.73 10.32
C PRO A 238 -1.62 12.03 10.54
N LEU A 239 -1.23 13.29 10.34
CA LEU A 239 0.15 13.74 10.55
C LEU A 239 0.40 14.07 12.02
N SER A 240 1.59 13.70 12.50
CA SER A 240 2.05 14.12 13.82
C SER A 240 2.32 15.63 13.85
N LYS A 241 2.20 16.24 15.02
CA LYS A 241 2.56 17.66 15.16
C LYS A 241 4.06 17.84 14.90
N PRO A 242 4.47 18.82 14.08
CA PRO A 242 5.88 19.11 13.86
C PRO A 242 6.60 19.45 15.16
N ALA A 243 7.82 18.93 15.31
CA ALA A 243 8.66 19.17 16.47
C ALA A 243 9.12 20.64 16.57
N ASP A 244 9.39 21.29 15.43
CA ASP A 244 9.76 22.70 15.35
C ASP A 244 8.78 23.49 14.47
N GLN A 245 7.83 24.17 15.12
CA GLN A 245 6.87 25.05 14.46
C GLN A 245 7.53 26.29 13.82
N GLY A 246 8.70 26.70 14.30
CA GLY A 246 9.48 27.79 13.71
C GLY A 246 10.07 27.39 12.37
N ALA A 247 10.62 26.18 12.26
CA ALA A 247 11.11 25.62 11.00
C ALA A 247 10.00 25.52 9.95
N VAL A 248 8.82 25.00 10.34
CA VAL A 248 7.64 24.92 9.46
C VAL A 248 7.28 26.29 8.89
N ARG A 249 7.19 27.34 9.71
CA ARG A 249 6.86 28.69 9.22
C ARG A 249 7.92 29.26 8.27
N ARG A 250 9.19 28.99 8.51
CA ARG A 250 10.28 29.41 7.60
C ARG A 250 10.22 28.63 6.29
N GLY A 251 9.95 27.33 6.35
CA GLY A 251 9.76 26.45 5.19
C GLY A 251 8.56 26.85 4.34
N GLU A 252 7.43 27.17 4.96
CA GLU A 252 6.23 27.67 4.29
C GLU A 252 6.52 28.98 3.54
N ALA A 253 7.27 29.89 4.16
CA ALA A 253 7.67 31.14 3.51
C ALA A 253 8.54 30.88 2.27
N LEU A 254 9.50 29.95 2.34
CA LEU A 254 10.32 29.54 1.20
C LEU A 254 9.50 28.85 0.11
N PHE A 255 8.55 27.98 0.48
CA PHE A 255 7.69 27.28 -0.46
C PHE A 255 6.84 28.25 -1.31
N ASN A 256 6.34 29.30 -0.66
CA ASN A 256 5.52 30.35 -1.28
C ASN A 256 6.34 31.48 -1.92
N ASP A 257 7.68 31.48 -1.78
CA ASP A 257 8.55 32.46 -2.42
C ASP A 257 8.58 32.23 -3.94
N ALA A 258 8.22 33.25 -4.72
CA ALA A 258 8.19 33.18 -6.18
C ALA A 258 9.58 32.92 -6.82
N THR A 259 10.67 33.25 -6.12
CA THR A 259 12.04 32.98 -6.57
C THR A 259 12.44 31.52 -6.39
N VAL A 260 11.91 30.82 -5.37
CA VAL A 260 12.07 29.37 -5.18
C VAL A 260 11.07 28.62 -6.08
N GLY A 261 9.82 29.09 -6.14
CA GLY A 261 8.85 28.72 -7.17
C GLY A 261 8.04 27.45 -6.91
N CYS A 262 8.06 26.85 -5.71
CA CYS A 262 7.33 25.60 -5.44
C CYS A 262 5.82 25.75 -5.65
N ALA A 263 5.24 26.84 -5.14
CA ALA A 263 3.81 27.14 -5.27
C ALA A 263 3.34 27.39 -6.72
N SER A 264 4.24 27.54 -7.70
CA SER A 264 3.83 27.68 -9.12
C SER A 264 3.20 26.40 -9.68
N CYS A 265 3.60 25.24 -9.14
CA CYS A 265 3.06 23.93 -9.51
C CYS A 265 2.26 23.29 -8.36
N HIS A 266 2.66 23.50 -7.11
CA HIS A 266 2.01 22.92 -5.94
C HIS A 266 1.23 23.99 -5.17
N SER A 267 0.03 24.32 -5.63
CA SER A 267 -0.82 25.36 -5.04
C SER A 267 -2.27 24.90 -4.89
N GLY A 268 -3.09 25.78 -4.31
CA GLY A 268 -4.50 25.51 -4.08
C GLY A 268 -4.73 24.47 -2.98
N GLU A 269 -5.99 24.09 -2.83
CA GLU A 269 -6.41 23.15 -1.79
C GLU A 269 -5.84 21.74 -2.04
N THR A 270 -5.66 21.35 -3.31
CA THR A 270 -5.15 20.03 -3.72
C THR A 270 -3.62 19.97 -3.78
N LEU A 271 -2.91 21.09 -3.59
CA LEU A 271 -1.44 21.17 -3.65
C LEU A 271 -0.85 20.63 -4.96
N THR A 272 -1.57 20.86 -6.06
CA THR A 272 -1.17 20.57 -7.44
C THR A 272 -1.87 21.55 -8.38
N ASN A 273 -1.31 21.74 -9.57
CA ASN A 273 -1.89 22.55 -10.64
C ASN A 273 -2.52 21.71 -11.75
N ASP A 274 -2.58 20.39 -11.57
CA ASP A 274 -3.11 19.40 -12.52
C ASP A 274 -2.41 19.39 -13.89
N GLN A 275 -1.18 19.92 -13.98
CA GLN A 275 -0.40 19.96 -15.21
C GLN A 275 0.65 18.85 -15.29
N THR A 276 1.04 18.52 -16.51
CA THR A 276 2.17 17.63 -16.80
C THR A 276 3.40 18.48 -17.14
N VAL A 277 4.47 18.38 -16.34
CA VAL A 277 5.65 19.26 -16.41
C VAL A 277 6.93 18.44 -16.42
N ASP A 278 7.91 18.84 -17.23
CA ASP A 278 9.27 18.29 -17.19
C ASP A 278 10.11 19.07 -16.18
N VAL A 279 10.35 18.43 -15.03
CA VAL A 279 11.16 18.98 -13.93
C VAL A 279 12.61 18.49 -13.96
N GLY A 280 13.08 17.94 -15.09
CA GLY A 280 14.46 17.46 -15.24
C GLY A 280 14.69 16.05 -14.72
N THR A 281 13.63 15.26 -14.53
CA THR A 281 13.69 13.89 -13.99
C THR A 281 13.44 12.83 -15.07
N GLY A 282 13.95 13.06 -16.28
CA GLY A 282 13.92 12.13 -17.41
C GLY A 282 12.82 12.38 -18.44
N LYS A 283 11.63 12.83 -18.03
CA LYS A 283 10.54 13.28 -18.92
C LYS A 283 9.52 14.12 -18.14
N ALA A 284 8.47 14.57 -18.83
CA ALA A 284 7.33 15.24 -18.22
C ALA A 284 6.43 14.26 -17.45
N PHE A 285 6.00 14.67 -16.26
CA PHE A 285 5.10 13.93 -15.40
C PHE A 285 3.99 14.85 -14.87
N GLN A 286 2.84 14.27 -14.55
CA GLN A 286 1.79 14.95 -13.82
C GLN A 286 2.32 15.44 -12.48
N VAL A 287 2.08 16.70 -12.16
CA VAL A 287 2.42 17.28 -10.87
C VAL A 287 1.55 16.57 -9.82
N PRO A 288 2.13 15.75 -8.93
CA PRO A 288 1.33 15.04 -7.95
C PRO A 288 0.86 16.00 -6.85
N SER A 289 -0.28 15.71 -6.24
CA SER A 289 -0.66 16.36 -4.97
C SER A 289 0.40 16.12 -3.90
N LEU A 290 0.68 17.14 -3.10
CA LEU A 290 1.51 17.04 -1.90
C LEU A 290 0.71 16.71 -0.64
N ARG A 291 -0.59 16.43 -0.73
CA ARG A 291 -1.38 16.01 0.43
C ARG A 291 -0.86 14.68 0.99
N GLY A 292 -0.62 14.63 2.30
CA GLY A 292 -0.09 13.44 2.98
C GLY A 292 1.32 13.06 2.53
N LEU A 293 2.13 14.03 2.09
CA LEU A 293 3.45 13.79 1.51
C LEU A 293 4.40 13.10 2.49
N ALA A 294 4.28 13.33 3.80
CA ALA A 294 5.15 12.73 4.79
C ALA A 294 5.04 11.19 4.87
N ALA A 295 3.90 10.61 4.51
CA ALA A 295 3.61 9.18 4.67
C ALA A 295 4.06 8.31 3.50
N ARG A 296 4.72 8.90 2.49
CA ARG A 296 4.86 8.29 1.16
C ARG A 296 6.31 8.23 0.67
N ALA A 297 7.24 7.89 1.56
CA ALA A 297 8.60 7.53 1.15
C ALA A 297 8.62 6.14 0.48
N PRO A 298 9.52 5.89 -0.49
CA PRO A 298 10.42 6.84 -1.13
C PRO A 298 9.70 7.77 -2.13
N TYR A 299 10.36 8.86 -2.49
CA TYR A 299 9.84 9.97 -3.28
C TYR A 299 10.29 9.91 -4.75
N MET A 300 9.66 10.75 -5.57
CA MET A 300 9.78 10.81 -7.03
C MET A 300 9.09 9.65 -7.75
N HIS A 301 8.95 9.80 -9.07
CA HIS A 301 8.17 8.89 -9.91
C HIS A 301 8.72 7.45 -9.96
N ASP A 302 10.01 7.27 -9.68
CA ASP A 302 10.73 6.00 -9.69
C ASP A 302 11.22 5.57 -8.30
N GLY A 303 10.92 6.36 -7.25
CA GLY A 303 11.33 6.10 -5.88
C GLY A 303 12.81 6.36 -5.60
N CYS A 304 13.54 7.10 -6.44
CA CYS A 304 14.99 7.23 -6.28
C CYS A 304 15.41 8.11 -5.06
N ALA A 305 14.54 9.02 -4.61
CA ALA A 305 14.80 9.85 -3.43
C ALA A 305 14.22 9.21 -2.18
N ALA A 306 15.05 8.63 -1.33
CA ALA A 306 14.53 7.79 -0.26
C ALA A 306 14.11 8.56 1.02
N THR A 307 14.40 9.85 1.13
CA THR A 307 13.78 10.84 2.04
C THR A 307 13.37 12.11 1.29
N LEU A 308 12.55 12.97 1.93
CA LEU A 308 12.23 14.30 1.37
C LEU A 308 13.49 15.14 1.15
N ARG A 309 14.46 15.06 2.07
CA ARG A 309 15.73 15.76 1.90
C ARG A 309 16.51 15.24 0.69
N ASP A 310 16.50 13.93 0.46
CA ASP A 310 17.18 13.31 -0.70
C ASP A 310 16.60 13.81 -2.04
N ARG A 311 15.35 14.31 -2.07
CA ARG A 311 14.76 14.91 -3.27
C ARG A 311 15.54 16.14 -3.74
N PHE A 312 16.17 16.90 -2.84
CA PHE A 312 16.95 18.08 -3.20
C PHE A 312 18.35 17.74 -3.73
N GLY A 313 18.70 16.46 -3.80
CA GLY A 313 19.91 15.95 -4.41
C GLY A 313 19.77 15.62 -5.90
N PRO A 314 20.61 14.72 -6.44
CA PRO A 314 20.64 14.35 -7.87
C PRO A 314 19.30 13.84 -8.42
N CYS A 315 18.46 13.24 -7.57
CA CYS A 315 17.14 12.72 -7.92
C CYS A 315 16.08 13.79 -8.22
N GLY A 316 16.29 15.02 -7.78
CA GLY A 316 15.26 16.05 -7.77
C GLY A 316 14.99 16.77 -9.08
N GLY A 317 15.93 16.70 -10.03
CA GLY A 317 15.92 17.52 -11.24
C GLY A 317 16.55 18.92 -11.09
N GLY A 318 17.11 19.24 -9.91
CA GLY A 318 17.79 20.50 -9.64
C GLY A 318 16.85 21.71 -9.78
N ASP A 319 17.36 22.83 -10.31
CA ASP A 319 16.60 24.08 -10.43
C ASP A 319 15.42 24.02 -11.44
N LYS A 320 15.28 22.93 -12.20
CA LYS A 320 14.06 22.66 -12.98
C LYS A 320 12.87 22.24 -12.10
N HIS A 321 13.12 21.89 -10.84
CA HIS A 321 12.11 21.47 -9.87
C HIS A 321 12.07 22.42 -8.65
N GLY A 322 12.01 23.71 -8.96
CA GLY A 322 12.16 24.81 -8.01
C GLY A 322 13.63 25.24 -7.88
N VAL A 323 13.88 26.54 -7.84
CA VAL A 323 15.25 27.10 -7.78
C VAL A 323 15.76 26.92 -6.35
N THR A 324 16.54 25.87 -6.15
CA THR A 324 16.99 25.42 -4.82
C THR A 324 18.50 25.58 -4.67
N SER A 325 19.24 25.81 -5.76
CA SER A 325 20.69 26.08 -5.74
C SER A 325 21.08 27.32 -4.94
N THR A 326 20.14 28.24 -4.70
CA THR A 326 20.33 29.46 -3.90
C THR A 326 20.07 29.26 -2.41
N LEU A 327 19.49 28.12 -2.02
CA LEU A 327 19.12 27.83 -0.64
C LEU A 327 20.28 27.20 0.12
N THR A 328 20.46 27.64 1.36
CA THR A 328 21.39 27.02 2.30
C THR A 328 20.85 25.66 2.78
N PRO A 329 21.71 24.76 3.28
CA PRO A 329 21.27 23.48 3.83
C PRO A 329 20.20 23.59 4.92
N ALA A 330 20.26 24.63 5.76
CA ALA A 330 19.29 24.89 6.82
C ALA A 330 17.94 25.38 6.27
N GLN A 331 17.94 26.16 5.18
CA GLN A 331 16.70 26.54 4.49
C GLN A 331 16.04 25.34 3.81
N ILE A 332 16.84 24.39 3.30
CA ILE A 332 16.32 23.11 2.82
C ILE A 332 15.70 22.30 3.97
N ASP A 333 16.33 22.27 5.15
CA ASP A 333 15.76 21.61 6.33
C ASP A 333 14.44 22.26 6.77
N ASP A 334 14.35 23.59 6.77
CA ASP A 334 13.10 24.31 7.04
C ASP A 334 12.01 23.95 6.01
N LEU A 335 12.36 23.89 4.72
CA LEU A 335 11.44 23.51 3.66
C LEU A 335 10.97 22.06 3.81
N VAL A 336 11.86 21.12 4.15
CA VAL A 336 11.50 19.73 4.47
C VAL A 336 10.53 19.68 5.64
N ALA A 337 10.79 20.43 6.72
CA ALA A 337 9.90 20.48 7.88
C ALA A 337 8.49 20.96 7.50
N TYR A 338 8.36 21.91 6.57
CA TYR A 338 7.05 22.33 6.04
C TYR A 338 6.39 21.25 5.16
N LEU A 339 7.15 20.64 4.25
CA LEU A 339 6.65 19.57 3.37
C LEU A 339 6.12 18.37 4.16
N GLU A 340 6.68 18.07 5.33
CA GLU A 340 6.19 17.03 6.24
C GLU A 340 4.84 17.36 6.89
N THR A 341 4.33 18.59 6.73
CA THR A 341 3.03 19.04 7.26
C THR A 341 1.88 18.98 6.26
N LEU A 342 2.19 18.73 4.98
CA LEU A 342 1.25 18.70 3.86
C LEU A 342 0.59 17.33 3.71
#